data_AF-A0A3D1SR98-F1
#
_entry.id   AF-A0A3D1SR98-F1
#
_cell.length_a   1.000
_cell.length_b   1.000
_cell.length_c   1.000
_cell.angle_alpha   90.00
_cell.angle_beta   90.00
_cell.angle_gamma   90.00
#
_symmetry.space_group_name_H-M   'P 1'
#
loop_
_entity.id
_entity.type
_entity.pdbx_description
1 polymer ?
#
loop_
_entity_poly.entity_id
_entity_poly.type
_entity_poly.pdbx_seq_one_letter_code
_entity_poly.pdbx_strand_id
1 'polypeptide(L)'
;MSRIPGGRRLPQQKRRESQQVQSGERREARAQRILEAASILILRDGYDKTTIEDIAREAGVGKGTLYLHWTTREALFTALILREKVAMAEDIKQHLGYEPAGATLRGLLKHAALALMQRPLLKAILLRDTEVFGKLVQREQSSATSVEVLAGFTAYLETLRDQGLVRTDLSLHALAALFSSIFIGFFLAVPLLPDAFKPSDEELAALMAETGHCTLEPRDPLPSDGLQMASHTLTQYLDYSVASVQEQLSGGVQTAFEEELLTTQGSARPRGRKGGRAKKLQNAAQVAQARHLYADKTRSIEEICSTLGISRASFYRYLKDTRQEEA
;
A
#
# COMPACT_ATOMS: atom_id res chain seq x y z
N MET A 1 47.98 -19.69 37.01
CA MET A 1 46.54 -19.98 36.83
C MET A 1 45.76 -18.67 36.99
N SER A 2 45.41 -17.98 35.88
CA SER A 2 44.56 -16.79 35.91
C SER A 2 43.20 -17.15 35.32
N ARG A 3 42.15 -17.07 36.14
CA ARG A 3 40.75 -17.34 35.73
C ARG A 3 40.19 -16.06 35.10
N ILE A 4 39.88 -16.11 33.81
CA ILE A 4 39.12 -15.08 33.11
C ILE A 4 37.68 -15.08 33.67
N PRO A 5 37.13 -13.96 34.19
CA PRO A 5 35.75 -13.90 34.63
C PRO A 5 34.79 -13.98 33.44
N GLY A 6 33.78 -14.84 33.57
CA GLY A 6 32.82 -15.17 32.53
C GLY A 6 32.07 -13.97 31.94
N GLY A 7 31.86 -14.05 30.64
CA GLY A 7 31.04 -13.11 29.88
C GLY A 7 29.65 -12.96 30.48
N ARG A 8 29.31 -11.72 30.86
CA ARG A 8 27.96 -11.29 31.21
C ARG A 8 27.04 -11.61 30.04
N ARG A 9 26.23 -12.67 30.16
CA ARG A 9 25.12 -12.93 29.23
C ARG A 9 24.19 -11.72 29.26
N LEU A 10 23.99 -11.08 28.12
CA LEU A 10 22.96 -10.05 27.96
C LEU A 10 21.60 -10.62 28.42
N PRO A 11 20.77 -9.87 29.18
CA PRO A 11 19.45 -10.32 29.61
C PRO A 11 18.61 -10.79 28.42
N GLN A 12 17.90 -11.91 28.55
CA GLN A 12 17.11 -12.52 27.46
C GLN A 12 16.09 -11.55 26.83
N GLN A 13 15.64 -10.56 27.60
CA GLN A 13 14.72 -9.50 27.15
C GLN A 13 15.36 -8.56 26.11
N LYS A 14 16.58 -8.08 26.37
CA LYS A 14 17.33 -7.26 25.38
C LYS A 14 17.62 -8.02 24.09
N ARG A 15 17.88 -9.33 24.16
CA ARG A 15 18.07 -10.16 22.96
C ARG A 15 16.79 -10.33 22.13
N ARG A 16 15.62 -10.44 22.78
CA ARG A 16 14.32 -10.55 22.10
C ARG A 16 13.92 -9.23 21.43
N GLU A 17 14.12 -8.11 22.12
CA GLU A 17 13.88 -6.77 21.57
C GLU A 17 14.78 -6.50 20.35
N SER A 18 16.09 -6.78 20.43
CA SER A 18 16.98 -6.62 19.28
C SER A 18 16.66 -7.54 18.10
N GLN A 19 16.16 -8.76 18.36
CA GLN A 19 15.74 -9.68 17.30
C GLN A 19 14.42 -9.26 16.64
N GLN A 20 13.48 -8.71 17.42
CA GLN A 20 12.22 -8.17 16.91
C GLN A 20 12.47 -6.94 16.03
N VAL A 21 13.28 -5.99 16.48
CA VAL A 21 13.66 -4.79 15.70
C VAL A 21 14.31 -5.19 14.36
N GLN A 22 15.30 -6.10 14.39
CA GLN A 22 15.96 -6.58 13.16
C GLN A 22 15.02 -7.38 12.23
N SER A 23 13.95 -7.98 12.74
CA SER A 23 12.94 -8.65 11.90
C SER A 23 12.00 -7.64 11.22
N GLY A 24 11.65 -6.56 11.93
CA GLY A 24 10.86 -5.44 11.39
C GLY A 24 11.59 -4.71 10.26
N GLU A 25 12.85 -4.31 10.50
CA GLU A 25 13.68 -3.62 9.49
C GLU A 25 13.83 -4.45 8.20
N ARG A 26 14.06 -5.77 8.34
CA ARG A 26 14.16 -6.67 7.18
C ARG A 26 12.85 -6.80 6.41
N ARG A 27 11.72 -6.70 7.10
CA ARG A 27 10.39 -6.74 6.49
C ARG A 27 10.10 -5.44 5.74
N GLU A 28 10.41 -4.30 6.35
CA GLU A 28 10.24 -2.98 5.74
C GLU A 28 11.14 -2.82 4.50
N ALA A 29 12.42 -3.17 4.59
CA ALA A 29 13.32 -3.15 3.45
C ALA A 29 12.85 -4.06 2.30
N ARG A 30 12.15 -5.17 2.62
CA ARG A 30 11.54 -6.03 1.61
C ARG A 30 10.30 -5.39 0.98
N ALA A 31 9.42 -4.80 1.79
CA ALA A 31 8.25 -4.08 1.29
C ALA A 31 8.69 -2.96 0.34
N GLN A 32 9.71 -2.19 0.71
CA GLN A 32 10.23 -1.11 -0.14
C GLN A 32 10.75 -1.63 -1.49
N ARG A 33 11.50 -2.74 -1.51
CA ARG A 33 11.94 -3.37 -2.77
C ARG A 33 10.79 -3.82 -3.66
N ILE A 34 9.71 -4.34 -3.07
CA ILE A 34 8.53 -4.77 -3.82
C ILE A 34 7.80 -3.56 -4.43
N LEU A 35 7.62 -2.48 -3.67
CA LEU A 35 7.02 -1.25 -4.17
C LEU A 35 7.87 -0.60 -5.26
N GLU A 36 9.19 -0.64 -5.12
CA GLU A 36 10.13 -0.15 -6.14
C GLU A 36 10.00 -0.91 -7.45
N ALA A 37 10.02 -2.24 -7.40
CA ALA A 37 9.83 -3.10 -8.55
C ALA A 37 8.47 -2.84 -9.23
N ALA A 38 7.41 -2.66 -8.44
CA ALA A 38 6.09 -2.33 -8.98
C ALA A 38 6.07 -0.96 -9.67
N SER A 39 6.73 0.05 -9.11
CA SER A 39 6.86 1.38 -9.73
C SER A 39 7.53 1.29 -11.11
N ILE A 40 8.67 0.59 -11.20
CA ILE A 40 9.43 0.40 -12.44
C ILE A 40 8.55 -0.28 -13.50
N LEU A 41 7.90 -1.38 -13.15
CA LEU A 41 7.09 -2.15 -14.09
C LEU A 41 5.86 -1.37 -14.56
N ILE A 42 5.17 -0.65 -13.67
CA ILE A 42 4.02 0.16 -14.06
C ILE A 42 4.42 1.29 -15.01
N LEU A 43 5.52 1.98 -14.74
CA LEU A 43 5.98 3.07 -15.61
C LEU A 43 6.46 2.57 -16.97
N ARG A 44 7.00 1.33 -17.04
CA ARG A 44 7.49 0.72 -18.27
C ARG A 44 6.38 0.07 -19.10
N ASP A 45 5.56 -0.76 -18.47
CA ASP A 45 4.64 -1.68 -19.14
C ASP A 45 3.17 -1.24 -19.00
N GLY A 46 2.89 -0.29 -18.12
CA GLY A 46 1.55 0.11 -17.72
C GLY A 46 0.98 -0.78 -16.61
N TYR A 47 -0.02 -0.25 -15.91
CA TYR A 47 -0.74 -0.96 -14.85
C TYR A 47 -1.27 -2.30 -15.33
N ASP A 48 -2.13 -2.32 -16.37
CA ASP A 48 -2.88 -3.52 -16.78
C ASP A 48 -1.98 -4.71 -17.11
N LYS A 49 -0.83 -4.47 -17.74
CA LYS A 49 0.13 -5.50 -18.16
C LYS A 49 1.03 -5.99 -17.02
N THR A 50 1.12 -5.25 -15.91
CA THR A 50 2.02 -5.59 -14.78
C THR A 50 1.40 -6.63 -13.86
N THR A 51 1.91 -7.87 -13.84
CA THR A 51 1.41 -8.95 -12.97
C THR A 51 2.14 -9.04 -11.63
N ILE A 52 1.53 -9.73 -10.65
CA ILE A 52 2.17 -10.02 -9.35
C ILE A 52 3.43 -10.88 -9.54
N GLU A 53 3.41 -11.80 -10.50
CA GLU A 53 4.54 -12.64 -10.87
C GLU A 53 5.72 -11.82 -11.40
N ASP A 54 5.44 -10.83 -12.26
CA ASP A 54 6.47 -9.93 -12.79
C ASP A 54 7.08 -9.09 -11.67
N ILE A 55 6.26 -8.54 -10.78
CA ILE A 55 6.72 -7.78 -9.61
C ILE A 55 7.58 -8.64 -8.69
N ALA A 56 7.15 -9.88 -8.40
CA ALA A 56 7.90 -10.79 -7.54
C ALA A 56 9.28 -11.14 -8.14
N ARG A 57 9.32 -11.39 -9.46
CA ARG A 57 10.55 -11.65 -10.20
C ARG A 57 11.49 -10.44 -10.17
N GLU A 58 10.98 -9.25 -10.47
CA GLU A 58 11.74 -8.00 -10.47
C GLU A 58 12.29 -7.66 -9.07
N ALA A 59 11.47 -7.84 -8.03
CA ALA A 59 11.89 -7.60 -6.64
C ALA A 59 12.81 -8.69 -6.07
N GLY A 60 13.02 -9.80 -6.79
CA GLY A 60 13.80 -10.95 -6.31
C GLY A 60 13.18 -11.62 -5.08
N VAL A 61 11.84 -11.74 -5.04
CA VAL A 61 11.10 -12.39 -3.94
C VAL A 61 10.18 -13.48 -4.47
N GLY A 62 9.77 -14.41 -3.61
CA GLY A 62 8.75 -15.40 -3.97
C GLY A 62 7.35 -14.76 -4.02
N LYS A 63 6.48 -15.25 -4.91
CA LYS A 63 5.07 -14.83 -5.00
C LYS A 63 4.35 -14.92 -3.63
N GLY A 64 4.58 -15.98 -2.88
CA GLY A 64 4.04 -16.14 -1.53
C GLY A 64 4.50 -15.04 -0.56
N THR A 65 5.72 -14.55 -0.71
CA THR A 65 6.25 -13.44 0.10
C THR A 65 5.53 -12.13 -0.20
N LEU A 66 5.17 -11.86 -1.45
CA LEU A 66 4.41 -10.67 -1.81
C LEU A 66 3.03 -10.68 -1.15
N TYR A 67 2.34 -11.83 -1.13
CA TYR A 67 1.05 -11.99 -0.46
C TYR A 67 1.10 -11.83 1.07
N LEU A 68 2.26 -11.99 1.70
CA LEU A 68 2.44 -11.67 3.14
C LEU A 68 2.46 -10.16 3.42
N HIS A 69 2.65 -9.34 2.40
CA HIS A 69 2.61 -7.88 2.52
C HIS A 69 1.30 -7.31 1.98
N TRP A 70 0.81 -7.83 0.85
CA TRP A 70 -0.42 -7.36 0.21
C TRP A 70 -1.24 -8.53 -0.31
N THR A 71 -2.46 -8.67 0.21
CA THR A 71 -3.38 -9.76 -0.15
C THR A 71 -3.87 -9.68 -1.59
N THR A 72 -3.88 -8.48 -2.18
CA THR A 72 -4.32 -8.23 -3.56
C THR A 72 -3.35 -7.32 -4.32
N ARG A 73 -3.39 -7.40 -5.64
CA ARG A 73 -2.64 -6.52 -6.54
C ARG A 73 -3.05 -5.05 -6.37
N GLU A 74 -4.33 -4.82 -6.15
CA GLU A 74 -4.88 -3.48 -5.88
C GLU A 74 -4.37 -2.92 -4.55
N ALA A 75 -4.24 -3.76 -3.52
CA ALA A 75 -3.68 -3.32 -2.23
C ALA A 75 -2.20 -2.92 -2.35
N LEU A 76 -1.42 -3.67 -3.12
CA LEU A 76 -0.03 -3.33 -3.41
C LEU A 76 0.07 -1.98 -4.15
N PHE A 77 -0.73 -1.78 -5.18
CA PHE A 77 -0.69 -0.53 -5.94
C PHE A 77 -1.23 0.66 -5.16
N THR A 78 -2.25 0.45 -4.32
CA THR A 78 -2.71 1.49 -3.39
C THR A 78 -1.56 1.89 -2.46
N ALA A 79 -0.85 0.91 -1.88
CA ALA A 79 0.32 1.17 -1.04
C ALA A 79 1.44 1.91 -1.79
N LEU A 80 1.66 1.59 -3.07
CA LEU A 80 2.63 2.31 -3.91
C LEU A 80 2.24 3.78 -4.11
N ILE A 81 0.98 4.08 -4.45
CA ILE A 81 0.50 5.47 -4.61
C ILE A 81 0.66 6.23 -3.30
N LEU A 82 0.24 5.61 -2.19
CA LEU A 82 0.34 6.19 -0.87
C LEU A 82 1.80 6.50 -0.49
N ARG A 83 2.74 5.59 -0.78
CA ARG A 83 4.19 5.83 -0.62
C ARG A 83 4.65 7.06 -1.39
N GLU A 84 4.26 7.18 -2.66
CA GLU A 84 4.65 8.34 -3.49
C GLU A 84 4.05 9.64 -2.95
N LYS A 85 2.80 9.62 -2.47
CA LYS A 85 2.16 10.79 -1.84
C LYS A 85 2.88 11.23 -0.57
N VAL A 86 3.31 10.29 0.27
CA VAL A 86 4.13 10.59 1.46
C VAL A 86 5.43 11.26 1.06
N ALA A 87 6.14 10.69 0.08
CA ALA A 87 7.38 11.28 -0.39
C ALA A 87 7.14 12.70 -0.92
N MET A 88 6.04 12.92 -1.66
CA MET A 88 5.67 14.25 -2.18
C MET A 88 5.39 15.25 -1.05
N ALA A 89 4.66 14.85 -0.03
CA ALA A 89 4.36 15.69 1.13
C ALA A 89 5.63 16.07 1.90
N GLU A 90 6.55 15.12 2.11
CA GLU A 90 7.85 15.37 2.75
C GLU A 90 8.72 16.33 1.93
N ASP A 91 8.79 16.18 0.61
CA ASP A 91 9.51 17.12 -0.26
C ASP A 91 8.93 18.53 -0.15
N ILE A 92 7.60 18.68 -0.20
CA ILE A 92 6.95 19.98 -0.03
C ILE A 92 7.33 20.57 1.33
N LYS A 93 7.22 19.77 2.41
CA LYS A 93 7.56 20.20 3.78
C LYS A 93 9.00 20.66 3.92
N GLN A 94 9.95 19.95 3.31
CA GLN A 94 11.36 20.36 3.34
C GLN A 94 11.54 21.76 2.75
N HIS A 95 10.85 22.07 1.64
CA HIS A 95 10.93 23.39 1.02
C HIS A 95 10.24 24.49 1.84
N LEU A 96 9.13 24.18 2.53
CA LEU A 96 8.44 25.11 3.45
C LEU A 96 9.35 25.55 4.62
N GLY A 97 10.22 24.67 5.10
CA GLY A 97 11.11 24.95 6.24
C GLY A 97 12.17 26.01 5.95
N TYR A 98 12.46 26.31 4.69
CA TYR A 98 13.47 27.30 4.29
C TYR A 98 12.88 28.69 4.01
N GLU A 99 11.61 28.78 3.61
CA GLU A 99 10.96 30.02 3.21
C GLU A 99 9.52 30.09 3.76
N PRO A 100 9.21 30.99 4.72
CA PRO A 100 7.84 31.13 5.24
C PRO A 100 6.80 31.50 4.16
N ALA A 101 7.23 32.18 3.09
CA ALA A 101 6.39 32.45 1.92
C ALA A 101 6.01 31.18 1.16
N GLY A 102 6.70 30.05 1.36
CA GLY A 102 6.33 28.75 0.84
C GLY A 102 4.94 28.30 1.30
N ALA A 103 4.48 28.78 2.47
CA ALA A 103 3.17 28.48 3.03
C ALA A 103 2.03 29.37 2.52
N THR A 104 2.26 30.09 1.43
CA THR A 104 1.20 30.79 0.67
C THR A 104 0.64 29.86 -0.42
N LEU A 105 -0.43 30.26 -1.12
CA LEU A 105 -0.93 29.46 -2.24
C LEU A 105 0.03 29.46 -3.42
N ARG A 106 0.74 30.57 -3.70
CA ARG A 106 1.80 30.57 -4.73
C ARG A 106 2.95 29.64 -4.36
N GLY A 107 3.34 29.63 -3.08
CA GLY A 107 4.44 28.81 -2.58
C GLY A 107 4.07 27.33 -2.69
N LEU A 108 2.87 26.99 -2.23
CA LEU A 108 2.34 25.64 -2.35
C LEU A 108 2.22 25.19 -3.81
N LEU A 109 1.72 26.03 -4.73
CA LEU A 109 1.67 25.70 -6.17
C LEU A 109 3.07 25.40 -6.72
N LYS A 110 4.06 26.26 -6.43
CA LYS A 110 5.45 26.10 -6.88
C LYS A 110 6.03 24.77 -6.39
N HIS A 111 6.00 24.52 -5.09
CA HIS A 111 6.66 23.37 -4.49
C HIS A 111 5.92 22.07 -4.77
N ALA A 112 4.58 22.09 -4.80
CA ALA A 112 3.80 20.92 -5.23
C ALA A 112 4.05 20.59 -6.71
N ALA A 113 4.24 21.59 -7.59
CA ALA A 113 4.52 21.34 -8.99
C ALA A 113 5.88 20.65 -9.16
N LEU A 114 6.94 21.21 -8.56
CA LEU A 114 8.29 20.63 -8.58
C LEU A 114 8.29 19.21 -8.00
N ALA A 115 7.63 19.00 -6.85
CA ALA A 115 7.53 17.68 -6.24
C ALA A 115 6.78 16.67 -7.11
N LEU A 116 5.72 17.09 -7.83
CA LEU A 116 5.00 16.21 -8.74
C LEU A 116 5.82 15.84 -9.97
N MET A 117 6.60 16.78 -10.53
CA MET A 117 7.42 16.54 -11.72
C MET A 117 8.51 15.50 -11.47
N GLN A 118 9.02 15.41 -10.25
CA GLN A 118 9.96 14.37 -9.81
C GLN A 118 9.30 13.00 -9.61
N ARG A 119 7.97 12.88 -9.75
CA ARG A 119 7.18 11.67 -9.46
C ARG A 119 6.34 11.26 -10.67
N PRO A 120 6.95 10.58 -11.66
CA PRO A 120 6.27 10.16 -12.90
C PRO A 120 4.97 9.37 -12.65
N LEU A 121 4.92 8.55 -11.59
CA LEU A 121 3.75 7.75 -11.27
C LEU A 121 2.55 8.63 -10.85
N LEU A 122 2.76 9.59 -9.95
CA LEU A 122 1.71 10.52 -9.53
C LEU A 122 1.29 11.44 -10.68
N LYS A 123 2.23 11.88 -11.50
CA LYS A 123 1.94 12.68 -12.70
C LYS A 123 1.05 11.91 -13.68
N ALA A 124 1.37 10.64 -13.95
CA ALA A 124 0.55 9.78 -14.81
C ALA A 124 -0.88 9.58 -14.25
N ILE A 125 -1.00 9.42 -12.93
CA ILE A 125 -2.29 9.32 -12.23
C ILE A 125 -3.08 10.63 -12.35
N LEU A 126 -2.44 11.79 -12.11
CA LEU A 126 -3.09 13.10 -12.15
C LEU A 126 -3.64 13.42 -13.53
N LEU A 127 -2.88 13.09 -14.58
CA LEU A 127 -3.28 13.30 -15.98
C LEU A 127 -4.40 12.37 -16.44
N ARG A 128 -4.95 11.56 -15.53
CA ARG A 128 -6.07 10.65 -15.77
C ARG A 128 -5.83 9.84 -17.03
N ASP A 129 -4.67 9.19 -17.10
CA ASP A 129 -4.50 8.08 -18.03
C ASP A 129 -5.47 6.96 -17.62
N THR A 130 -6.71 7.09 -18.07
CA THR A 130 -7.85 6.24 -17.69
C THR A 130 -7.72 4.83 -18.24
N GLU A 131 -6.93 4.65 -19.31
CA GLU A 131 -6.52 3.34 -19.81
C GLU A 131 -5.56 2.66 -18.83
N VAL A 132 -4.77 3.42 -18.07
CA VAL A 132 -3.79 2.84 -17.15
C VAL A 132 -4.37 2.67 -15.74
N PHE A 133 -5.22 3.55 -15.20
CA PHE A 133 -5.54 3.50 -13.75
C PHE A 133 -7.02 3.65 -13.35
N GLY A 134 -7.97 3.57 -14.29
CA GLY A 134 -9.38 3.96 -14.05
C GLY A 134 -10.01 3.46 -12.73
N LYS A 135 -9.89 2.16 -12.41
CA LYS A 135 -10.47 1.59 -11.17
C LYS A 135 -9.72 1.97 -9.89
N LEU A 136 -8.40 2.17 -9.99
CA LEU A 136 -7.55 2.52 -8.85
C LEU A 136 -7.79 3.98 -8.44
N VAL A 137 -7.92 4.87 -9.43
CA VAL A 137 -8.21 6.30 -9.23
C VAL A 137 -9.58 6.51 -8.57
N GLN A 138 -10.62 5.79 -9.00
CA GLN A 138 -11.95 5.91 -8.38
C GLN A 138 -11.99 5.44 -6.93
N ARG A 139 -11.28 4.34 -6.62
CA ARG A 139 -11.19 3.81 -5.25
C ARG A 139 -10.41 4.74 -4.33
N GLU A 140 -9.34 5.34 -4.86
CA GLU A 140 -8.51 6.30 -4.13
C GLU A 140 -9.29 7.58 -3.81
N GLN A 141 -10.00 8.15 -4.78
CA GLN A 141 -10.87 9.34 -4.56
C GLN A 141 -12.01 9.10 -3.58
N SER A 142 -12.49 7.85 -3.47
CA SER A 142 -13.57 7.47 -2.55
C SER A 142 -13.08 6.98 -1.18
N SER A 143 -11.76 6.99 -0.94
CA SER A 143 -11.18 6.52 0.32
C SER A 143 -11.30 7.57 1.43
N ALA A 144 -11.31 7.11 2.70
CA ALA A 144 -11.31 7.99 3.86
C ALA A 144 -10.15 9.01 3.84
N THR A 145 -8.98 8.60 3.34
CA THR A 145 -7.80 9.45 3.18
C THR A 145 -8.06 10.63 2.23
N SER A 146 -8.82 10.45 1.15
CA SER A 146 -9.16 11.55 0.24
C SER A 146 -10.09 12.57 0.88
N VAL A 147 -11.03 12.13 1.72
CA VAL A 147 -11.93 13.01 2.47
C VAL A 147 -11.15 13.82 3.52
N GLU A 148 -10.24 13.16 4.24
CA GLU A 148 -9.38 13.80 5.24
C GLU A 148 -8.42 14.83 4.62
N VAL A 149 -7.81 14.50 3.47
CA VAL A 149 -6.95 15.39 2.69
C VAL A 149 -7.72 16.66 2.29
N LEU A 150 -8.96 16.52 1.84
CA LEU A 150 -9.81 17.66 1.49
C LEU A 150 -10.18 18.52 2.72
N ALA A 151 -10.48 17.89 3.86
CA ALA A 151 -10.77 18.60 5.10
C ALA A 151 -9.56 19.40 5.60
N GLY A 152 -8.36 18.79 5.57
CA GLY A 152 -7.12 19.47 5.95
C GLY A 152 -6.77 20.64 5.04
N PHE A 153 -6.95 20.50 3.72
CA PHE A 153 -6.76 21.61 2.78
C PHE A 153 -7.77 22.75 3.00
N THR A 154 -9.01 22.43 3.38
CA THR A 154 -10.03 23.43 3.70
C THR A 154 -9.65 24.24 4.95
N ALA A 155 -9.19 23.58 6.02
CA ALA A 155 -8.72 24.25 7.24
C ALA A 155 -7.49 25.15 6.99
N TYR A 156 -6.61 24.73 6.08
CA TYR A 156 -5.50 25.56 5.63
C TYR A 156 -5.99 26.82 4.88
N LEU A 157 -6.96 26.69 3.97
CA LEU A 157 -7.54 27.84 3.27
C LEU A 157 -8.26 28.81 4.23
N GLU A 158 -8.94 28.30 5.27
CA GLU A 158 -9.53 29.10 6.33
C GLU A 158 -8.47 29.91 7.08
N THR A 159 -7.38 29.25 7.49
CA THR A 159 -6.24 29.91 8.14
C THR A 159 -5.68 31.02 7.26
N LEU A 160 -5.42 30.74 5.97
CA LEU A 160 -4.90 31.74 5.04
C LEU A 160 -5.83 32.96 4.93
N ARG A 161 -7.14 32.74 4.95
CA ARG A 161 -8.13 33.81 4.87
C ARG A 161 -8.14 34.67 6.12
N ASP A 162 -8.15 34.04 7.29
CA ASP A 162 -8.16 34.74 8.58
C ASP A 162 -6.89 35.58 8.77
N GLN A 163 -5.78 35.13 8.19
CA GLN A 163 -4.52 35.86 8.16
C GLN A 163 -4.39 36.88 7.02
N GLY A 164 -5.43 37.05 6.18
CA GLY A 164 -5.40 37.99 5.05
C GLY A 164 -4.38 37.63 3.96
N LEU A 165 -4.01 36.36 3.84
CA LEU A 165 -3.03 35.85 2.86
C LEU A 165 -3.65 35.40 1.54
N VAL A 166 -4.98 35.34 1.47
CA VAL A 166 -5.75 35.03 0.27
C VAL A 166 -6.84 36.05 0.05
N ARG A 167 -7.32 36.12 -1.19
CA ARG A 167 -8.44 36.97 -1.58
C ARG A 167 -9.71 36.65 -0.78
N THR A 168 -10.33 37.69 -0.25
CA THR A 168 -11.56 37.62 0.54
C THR A 168 -12.83 37.85 -0.27
N ASP A 169 -12.70 38.33 -1.52
CA ASP A 169 -13.80 38.49 -2.47
C ASP A 169 -14.25 37.17 -3.13
N LEU A 170 -13.54 36.07 -2.85
CA LEU A 170 -13.83 34.72 -3.33
C LEU A 170 -14.29 33.83 -2.17
N SER A 171 -15.17 32.86 -2.43
CA SER A 171 -15.50 31.80 -1.45
C SER A 171 -14.34 30.81 -1.31
N LEU A 172 -14.27 30.06 -0.19
CA LEU A 172 -13.22 29.03 -0.01
C LEU A 172 -13.30 27.96 -1.11
N HIS A 173 -14.51 27.60 -1.50
CA HIS A 173 -14.78 26.69 -2.62
C HIS A 173 -14.22 27.24 -3.94
N ALA A 174 -14.41 28.54 -4.21
CA ALA A 174 -13.85 29.17 -5.40
C ALA A 174 -12.31 29.21 -5.37
N LEU A 175 -11.70 29.53 -4.22
CA LEU A 175 -10.24 29.48 -4.04
C LEU A 175 -9.70 28.07 -4.28
N ALA A 176 -10.32 27.05 -3.70
CA ALA A 176 -9.93 25.65 -3.90
C ALA A 176 -10.05 25.23 -5.37
N ALA A 177 -11.17 25.56 -6.02
CA ALA A 177 -11.40 25.24 -7.42
C ALA A 177 -10.38 25.93 -8.35
N LEU A 178 -10.06 27.20 -8.10
CA LEU A 178 -9.05 27.94 -8.86
C LEU A 178 -7.65 27.38 -8.62
N PHE A 179 -7.29 27.09 -7.37
CA PHE A 179 -6.02 26.43 -7.04
C PHE A 179 -5.87 25.10 -7.81
N SER A 180 -6.87 24.22 -7.75
CA SER A 180 -6.85 22.95 -8.47
C SER A 180 -6.82 23.14 -9.99
N SER A 181 -7.57 24.12 -10.51
CA SER A 181 -7.62 24.40 -11.96
C SER A 181 -6.28 24.92 -12.48
N ILE A 182 -5.61 25.80 -11.73
CA ILE A 182 -4.26 26.27 -12.05
C ILE A 182 -3.30 25.08 -12.03
N PHE A 183 -3.30 24.29 -10.95
CA PHE A 183 -2.39 23.17 -10.80
C PHE A 183 -2.56 22.12 -11.91
N ILE A 184 -3.78 21.59 -12.05
CA ILE A 184 -4.09 20.53 -13.04
C ILE A 184 -4.02 21.07 -14.47
N GLY A 185 -4.51 22.29 -14.70
CA GLY A 185 -4.59 22.90 -16.03
C GLY A 185 -3.22 23.04 -16.69
N PHE A 186 -2.19 23.44 -15.93
CA PHE A 186 -0.82 23.51 -16.46
C PHE A 186 -0.29 22.13 -16.87
N PHE A 187 -0.54 21.10 -16.05
CA PHE A 187 -0.11 19.73 -16.37
C PHE A 187 -0.87 19.12 -17.56
N LEU A 188 -2.13 19.50 -17.78
CA LEU A 188 -2.90 19.06 -18.95
C LEU A 188 -2.56 19.85 -20.23
N ALA A 189 -2.35 21.16 -20.12
CA ALA A 189 -2.18 22.03 -21.28
C ALA A 189 -0.77 21.98 -21.89
N VAL A 190 0.28 22.00 -21.06
CA VAL A 190 1.66 22.10 -21.55
C VAL A 190 2.12 20.93 -22.42
N PRO A 191 1.74 19.66 -22.14
CA PRO A 191 2.07 18.55 -23.04
C PRO A 191 1.51 18.70 -24.46
N LEU A 192 0.44 19.51 -24.65
CA LEU A 192 -0.18 19.77 -25.94
C LEU A 192 0.55 20.86 -26.75
N LEU A 193 1.49 21.58 -26.14
CA LEU A 193 2.26 22.62 -26.82
C LEU A 193 3.33 22.00 -27.73
N PRO A 194 3.72 22.68 -28.83
CA PRO A 194 4.90 22.29 -29.60
C PRO A 194 6.16 22.39 -28.73
N ASP A 195 7.16 21.54 -28.98
CA ASP A 195 8.38 21.44 -28.14
C ASP A 195 9.10 22.78 -27.96
N ALA A 196 9.10 23.63 -28.99
CA ALA A 196 9.69 24.97 -28.93
C ALA A 196 9.05 25.92 -27.90
N PHE A 197 7.84 25.61 -27.42
CA PHE A 197 7.09 26.40 -26.45
C PHE A 197 6.95 25.70 -25.09
N LYS A 198 7.53 24.50 -24.91
CA LYS A 198 7.48 23.81 -23.64
C LYS A 198 8.47 24.47 -22.66
N PRO A 199 8.00 25.04 -21.54
CA PRO A 199 8.89 25.58 -20.52
C PRO A 199 9.68 24.45 -19.87
N SER A 200 10.83 24.79 -19.29
CA SER A 200 11.50 23.92 -18.32
C SER A 200 10.62 23.71 -17.08
N ASP A 201 10.92 22.68 -16.28
CA ASP A 201 10.15 22.36 -15.06
C ASP A 201 10.16 23.56 -14.08
N GLU A 202 11.30 24.22 -13.92
CA GLU A 202 11.47 25.40 -13.08
C GLU A 202 10.65 26.61 -13.59
N GLU A 203 10.67 26.85 -14.90
CA GLU A 203 9.84 27.90 -15.52
C GLU A 203 8.36 27.58 -15.38
N LEU A 204 7.96 26.31 -15.56
CA LEU A 204 6.57 25.87 -15.39
C LEU A 204 6.08 26.13 -13.97
N ALA A 205 6.88 25.75 -12.96
CA ALA A 205 6.57 25.98 -11.57
C ALA A 205 6.49 27.48 -11.23
N ALA A 206 7.38 28.30 -11.80
CA ALA A 206 7.35 29.75 -11.64
C ALA A 206 6.10 30.39 -12.26
N LEU A 207 5.71 29.98 -13.47
CA LEU A 207 4.49 30.47 -14.14
C LEU A 207 3.22 30.08 -13.37
N MET A 208 3.19 28.86 -12.83
CA MET A 208 2.08 28.40 -12.00
C MET A 208 1.98 29.20 -10.69
N ALA A 209 3.11 29.48 -10.05
CA ALA A 209 3.19 30.31 -8.85
C ALA A 209 2.72 31.75 -9.13
N GLU A 210 3.17 32.34 -10.24
CA GLU A 210 2.76 33.69 -10.65
C GLU A 210 1.26 33.77 -10.96
N THR A 211 0.73 32.75 -11.66
CA THR A 211 -0.72 32.64 -11.92
C THR A 211 -1.50 32.55 -10.61
N GLY A 212 -1.01 31.74 -9.66
CA GLY A 212 -1.55 31.63 -8.31
C GLY A 212 -1.53 32.94 -7.55
N HIS A 213 -0.40 33.66 -7.57
CA HIS A 213 -0.28 34.97 -6.95
C HIS A 213 -1.33 35.95 -7.48
N CYS A 214 -1.39 36.11 -8.80
CA CYS A 214 -2.29 37.06 -9.46
C CYS A 214 -3.77 36.72 -9.24
N THR A 215 -4.10 35.43 -9.04
CA THR A 215 -5.49 34.94 -9.01
C THR A 215 -6.02 34.75 -7.59
N LEU A 216 -5.20 34.26 -6.67
CA LEU A 216 -5.62 33.73 -5.36
C LEU A 216 -5.23 34.61 -4.18
N GLU A 217 -4.18 35.43 -4.33
CA GLU A 217 -3.59 36.22 -3.24
C GLU A 217 -3.97 37.70 -3.34
N PRO A 218 -3.95 38.44 -2.21
CA PRO A 218 -4.15 39.89 -2.25
C PRO A 218 -3.02 40.58 -3.03
N ARG A 219 -3.33 41.77 -3.57
CA ARG A 219 -2.34 42.62 -4.27
C ARG A 219 -1.44 43.39 -3.31
N ASP A 220 -1.91 43.59 -2.08
CA ASP A 220 -1.16 44.28 -1.04
C ASP A 220 -0.05 43.38 -0.46
N PRO A 221 1.01 43.94 0.13
CA PRO A 221 2.06 43.17 0.78
C PRO A 221 1.50 42.22 1.86
N LEU A 222 2.02 40.99 1.89
CA LEU A 222 1.56 39.96 2.83
C LEU A 222 2.01 40.28 4.26
N PRO A 223 1.14 40.13 5.28
CA PRO A 223 1.53 40.29 6.68
C PRO A 223 2.50 39.18 7.14
N SER A 224 3.61 39.57 7.76
CA SER A 224 4.66 38.63 8.22
C SER A 224 4.17 37.62 9.26
N ASP A 225 3.29 38.05 10.16
CA ASP A 225 2.81 37.22 11.28
C ASP A 225 1.86 36.13 10.78
N GLY A 226 1.10 36.43 9.73
CA GLY A 226 0.22 35.48 9.07
C GLY A 226 0.95 34.31 8.43
N LEU A 227 2.15 34.55 7.89
CA LEU A 227 2.96 33.52 7.22
C LEU A 227 3.40 32.41 8.17
N GLN A 228 3.69 32.74 9.44
CA GLN A 228 4.09 31.73 10.43
C GLN A 228 2.92 30.80 10.78
N MET A 229 1.73 31.36 10.99
CA MET A 229 0.52 30.58 11.27
C MET A 229 0.16 29.68 10.08
N ALA A 230 0.21 30.22 8.87
CA ALA A 230 -0.02 29.45 7.65
C ALA A 230 0.97 28.30 7.49
N SER A 231 2.26 28.55 7.77
CA SER A 231 3.29 27.50 7.73
C SER A 231 3.04 26.41 8.76
N HIS A 232 2.59 26.76 9.96
CA HIS A 232 2.25 25.79 11.00
C HIS A 232 1.07 24.91 10.57
N THR A 233 -0.03 25.50 10.12
CA THR A 233 -1.22 24.76 9.68
C THR A 233 -0.92 23.87 8.48
N LEU A 234 -0.16 24.36 7.50
CA LEU A 234 0.23 23.58 6.33
C LEU A 234 1.12 22.38 6.72
N THR A 235 2.06 22.59 7.64
CA THR A 235 2.92 21.51 8.14
C THR A 235 2.10 20.46 8.89
N GLN A 236 1.17 20.86 9.75
CA GLN A 236 0.27 19.94 10.45
C GLN A 236 -0.58 19.10 9.48
N TYR A 237 -1.09 19.73 8.42
CA TYR A 237 -1.82 19.04 7.37
C TYR A 237 -0.96 17.99 6.66
N LEU A 238 0.26 18.35 6.26
CA LEU A 238 1.19 17.43 5.60
C LEU A 238 1.60 16.28 6.54
N ASP A 239 1.89 16.57 7.81
CA ASP A 239 2.26 15.59 8.83
C ASP A 239 1.12 14.61 9.11
N TYR A 240 -0.11 15.11 9.21
CA TYR A 240 -1.28 14.25 9.36
C TYR A 240 -1.49 13.34 8.14
N SER A 241 -1.35 13.89 6.93
CA SER A 241 -1.44 13.10 5.70
C SER A 241 -0.38 12.00 5.66
N VAL A 242 0.85 12.31 6.06
CA VAL A 242 1.95 11.34 6.14
C VAL A 242 1.67 10.26 7.20
N ALA A 243 1.24 10.66 8.40
CA ALA A 243 0.97 9.74 9.50
C ALA A 243 -0.19 8.78 9.18
N SER A 244 -1.30 9.28 8.63
CA SER A 244 -2.46 8.49 8.21
C SER A 244 -2.06 7.44 7.17
N VAL A 245 -1.21 7.82 6.21
CA VAL A 245 -0.68 6.89 5.21
C VAL A 245 0.25 5.84 5.83
N GLN A 246 1.18 6.26 6.69
CA GLN A 246 2.12 5.34 7.36
C GLN A 246 1.39 4.33 8.25
N GLU A 247 0.30 4.74 8.91
CA GLU A 247 -0.58 3.84 9.67
C GLU A 247 -1.27 2.83 8.76
N GLN A 248 -1.74 3.21 7.57
CA GLN A 248 -2.33 2.27 6.61
C GLN A 248 -1.31 1.27 6.05
N LEU A 249 -0.09 1.75 5.76
CA LEU A 249 1.00 0.90 5.29
C LEU A 249 1.45 -0.08 6.38
N SER A 250 1.52 0.37 7.64
CA SER A 250 1.91 -0.48 8.77
C SER A 250 0.77 -1.39 9.26
N GLY A 251 -0.49 -0.96 9.18
CA GLY A 251 -1.68 -1.74 9.53
C GLY A 251 -1.97 -2.89 8.57
N GLY A 252 -1.73 -2.70 7.26
CA GLY A 252 -1.72 -3.80 6.28
C GLY A 252 -0.60 -4.81 6.54
N VAL A 253 0.52 -4.34 7.10
CA VAL A 253 1.66 -5.17 7.52
C VAL A 253 1.38 -5.85 8.87
N GLN A 254 0.67 -5.22 9.81
CA GLN A 254 0.33 -5.79 11.12
C GLN A 254 -0.79 -6.83 11.06
N THR A 255 -1.84 -6.60 10.27
CA THR A 255 -2.91 -7.59 10.06
C THR A 255 -2.39 -8.90 9.47
N ALA A 256 -1.46 -8.82 8.51
CA ALA A 256 -0.75 -9.99 7.99
C ALA A 256 0.18 -10.64 9.05
N PHE A 257 0.73 -9.87 9.99
CA PHE A 257 1.52 -10.40 11.11
C PHE A 257 0.66 -11.06 12.18
N GLU A 258 -0.55 -10.56 12.47
CA GLU A 258 -1.49 -11.20 13.39
C GLU A 258 -2.02 -12.49 12.79
N GLU A 259 -2.32 -12.53 11.49
CA GLU A 259 -2.58 -13.78 10.78
C GLU A 259 -1.36 -14.71 10.77
N GLU A 260 -0.14 -14.20 10.59
CA GLU A 260 1.10 -14.99 10.71
C GLU A 260 1.34 -15.48 12.14
N LEU A 261 1.00 -14.70 13.18
CA LEU A 261 1.11 -15.08 14.59
C LEU A 261 0.04 -16.10 14.97
N LEU A 262 -1.18 -15.96 14.45
CA LEU A 262 -2.27 -16.92 14.63
C LEU A 262 -1.98 -18.23 13.88
N THR A 263 -1.38 -18.15 12.70
CA THR A 263 -0.94 -19.35 11.95
C THR A 263 0.34 -19.96 12.53
N THR A 264 1.28 -19.18 13.06
CA THR A 264 2.48 -19.72 13.73
C THR A 264 2.23 -20.20 15.16
N GLN A 265 1.37 -19.55 15.94
CA GLN A 265 0.88 -20.08 17.23
C GLN A 265 -0.09 -21.25 17.03
N GLY A 266 -0.82 -21.31 15.91
CA GLY A 266 -1.52 -22.51 15.45
C GLY A 266 -0.61 -23.62 14.90
N SER A 267 0.67 -23.31 14.62
CA SER A 267 1.66 -24.25 14.06
C SER A 267 2.57 -24.92 15.08
N ALA A 268 2.41 -24.66 16.37
CA ALA A 268 2.97 -25.51 17.43
C ALA A 268 2.16 -26.82 17.57
N ARG A 269 1.90 -27.51 16.46
CA ARG A 269 1.61 -28.94 16.45
C ARG A 269 2.93 -29.67 16.23
N PRO A 270 3.24 -30.72 17.00
CA PRO A 270 4.50 -31.43 16.86
C PRO A 270 4.65 -31.88 15.40
N ARG A 271 5.86 -31.73 14.84
CA ARG A 271 6.24 -32.22 13.51
C ARG A 271 5.99 -33.73 13.40
N GLY A 272 4.75 -34.10 13.13
CA GLY A 272 4.35 -35.42 12.71
C GLY A 272 4.48 -35.47 11.19
N ARG A 273 5.48 -36.21 10.71
CA ARG A 273 5.56 -36.70 9.32
C ARG A 273 4.15 -37.11 8.85
N LYS A 274 3.52 -36.31 7.99
CA LYS A 274 2.42 -36.76 7.11
C LYS A 274 2.91 -36.90 5.68
N GLY A 275 4.03 -37.58 5.53
CA GLY A 275 4.34 -38.38 4.36
C GLY A 275 4.21 -39.84 4.78
N GLY A 276 2.99 -40.36 4.82
CA GLY A 276 2.70 -41.74 5.19
C GLY A 276 1.66 -42.32 4.24
N ARG A 277 1.98 -43.47 3.65
CA ARG A 277 1.09 -44.27 2.79
C ARG A 277 -0.30 -44.40 3.46
N ALA A 278 -1.38 -44.12 2.72
CA ALA A 278 -2.74 -44.28 3.24
C ALA A 278 -2.92 -45.67 3.87
N LYS A 279 -3.50 -45.74 5.09
CA LYS A 279 -3.77 -47.01 5.78
C LYS A 279 -4.62 -47.89 4.87
N LYS A 280 -4.14 -49.10 4.61
CA LYS A 280 -4.89 -50.18 3.95
C LYS A 280 -5.71 -50.93 5.00
N LEU A 281 -6.88 -51.44 4.62
CA LEU A 281 -7.59 -52.42 5.44
C LEU A 281 -6.70 -53.65 5.60
N GLN A 282 -6.64 -54.20 6.80
CA GLN A 282 -5.60 -55.14 7.21
C GLN A 282 -5.92 -56.59 6.83
N ASN A 283 -7.19 -56.93 6.62
CA ASN A 283 -7.61 -58.28 6.28
C ASN A 283 -8.88 -58.31 5.40
N ALA A 284 -9.16 -59.48 4.81
CA ALA A 284 -10.32 -59.70 3.95
C ALA A 284 -11.66 -59.51 4.67
N ALA A 285 -11.72 -59.77 5.98
CA ALA A 285 -12.92 -59.56 6.79
C ALA A 285 -13.30 -58.07 6.89
N GLN A 286 -12.32 -57.18 7.05
CA GLN A 286 -12.55 -55.73 7.05
C GLN A 286 -13.01 -55.20 5.69
N VAL A 287 -12.51 -55.78 4.60
CA VAL A 287 -12.97 -55.45 3.24
C VAL A 287 -14.40 -55.92 3.03
N ALA A 288 -14.76 -57.13 3.48
CA ALA A 288 -16.13 -57.64 3.41
C ALA A 288 -17.11 -56.80 4.26
N GLN A 289 -16.69 -56.38 5.46
CA GLN A 289 -17.48 -55.50 6.33
C GLN A 289 -17.71 -54.13 5.67
N ALA A 290 -16.69 -53.55 5.03
CA ALA A 290 -16.80 -52.31 4.29
C ALA A 290 -17.81 -52.41 3.13
N ARG A 291 -17.87 -53.56 2.46
CA ARG A 291 -18.83 -53.86 1.38
C ARG A 291 -20.25 -54.02 1.91
N HIS A 292 -20.45 -54.75 3.00
CA HIS A 292 -21.77 -54.92 3.61
C HIS A 292 -22.36 -53.58 4.07
N LEU A 293 -21.55 -52.72 4.69
CA LEU A 293 -21.97 -51.38 5.11
C LEU A 293 -22.32 -50.47 3.93
N TYR A 294 -21.70 -50.66 2.76
CA TYR A 294 -22.05 -49.95 1.53
C TYR A 294 -23.35 -50.46 0.90
N ALA A 295 -23.54 -51.78 0.89
CA ALA A 295 -24.70 -52.44 0.29
C ALA A 295 -26.01 -52.16 1.05
N ASP A 296 -25.93 -52.01 2.38
CA ASP A 296 -27.08 -51.70 3.26
C ASP A 296 -27.64 -50.27 3.01
N LYS A 297 -26.87 -49.36 2.38
CA LYS A 297 -27.25 -47.97 2.04
C LYS A 297 -27.79 -47.11 3.19
N THR A 298 -27.73 -47.60 4.42
CA THR A 298 -28.21 -46.92 5.64
C THR A 298 -27.26 -45.84 6.15
N ARG A 299 -25.99 -45.83 5.72
CA ARG A 299 -24.96 -44.88 6.17
C ARG A 299 -24.30 -44.14 5.01
N SER A 300 -23.88 -42.90 5.27
CA SER A 300 -23.13 -42.12 4.28
C SER A 300 -21.71 -42.68 4.08
N ILE A 301 -21.15 -42.46 2.90
CA ILE A 301 -19.78 -42.91 2.56
C ILE A 301 -18.74 -42.29 3.50
N GLU A 302 -19.00 -41.08 3.98
CA GLU A 302 -18.11 -40.38 4.92
C GLU A 302 -18.09 -41.06 6.30
N GLU A 303 -19.25 -41.47 6.80
CA GLU A 303 -19.38 -42.21 8.06
C GLU A 303 -18.75 -43.60 7.96
N ILE A 304 -18.91 -44.29 6.84
CA ILE A 304 -18.28 -45.60 6.59
C ILE A 304 -16.75 -45.47 6.57
N CYS A 305 -16.22 -44.47 5.85
CA CYS A 305 -14.78 -44.21 5.79
C CYS A 305 -14.20 -43.83 7.15
N SER A 306 -14.93 -43.02 7.93
CA SER A 306 -14.57 -42.64 9.29
C SER A 306 -14.53 -43.86 10.23
N THR A 307 -15.57 -44.70 10.18
CA THR A 307 -15.68 -45.94 10.99
C THR A 307 -14.53 -46.91 10.71
N LEU A 308 -14.12 -47.03 9.44
CA LEU A 308 -13.06 -47.94 9.00
C LEU A 308 -11.66 -47.32 9.06
N GLY A 309 -11.53 -46.03 9.39
CA GLY A 309 -10.25 -45.33 9.47
C GLY A 309 -9.48 -45.24 8.15
N ILE A 310 -10.19 -45.24 7.01
CA ILE A 310 -9.62 -45.18 5.66
C ILE A 310 -10.12 -43.97 4.87
N SER A 311 -9.36 -43.55 3.86
CA SER A 311 -9.78 -42.46 2.97
C SER A 311 -10.87 -42.90 1.98
N ARG A 312 -11.69 -41.95 1.51
CA ARG A 312 -12.67 -42.18 0.43
C ARG A 312 -12.03 -42.82 -0.81
N ALA A 313 -10.83 -42.36 -1.18
CA ALA A 313 -10.09 -42.90 -2.33
C ALA A 313 -9.65 -44.36 -2.13
N SER A 314 -9.30 -44.74 -0.89
CA SER A 314 -9.00 -46.15 -0.54
C SER A 314 -10.27 -47.01 -0.55
N PHE A 315 -11.37 -46.48 -0.01
CA PHE A 315 -12.66 -47.18 0.04
C PHE A 315 -13.18 -47.53 -1.36
N TYR A 316 -13.17 -46.58 -2.29
CA TYR A 316 -13.59 -46.84 -3.68
C TYR A 316 -12.69 -47.84 -4.42
N ARG A 317 -11.41 -47.96 -4.07
CA ARG A 317 -10.53 -49.00 -4.64
C ARG A 317 -11.00 -50.40 -4.25
N TYR A 318 -11.39 -50.62 -2.99
CA TYR A 318 -11.89 -51.92 -2.52
C TYR A 318 -13.27 -52.29 -3.07
N LEU A 319 -14.06 -51.31 -3.50
CA LEU A 319 -15.32 -51.50 -4.22
C LEU A 319 -15.13 -51.76 -5.73
N LYS A 320 -13.97 -51.37 -6.29
CA LYS A 320 -13.69 -51.49 -7.73
C LYS A 320 -13.02 -52.82 -8.10
N ASP A 321 -12.26 -53.43 -7.17
CA ASP A 321 -11.62 -54.74 -7.38
C ASP A 321 -12.60 -55.90 -7.62
N THR A 322 -13.89 -55.79 -7.25
CA THR A 322 -14.87 -56.88 -7.42
C THR A 322 -15.54 -56.95 -8.78
N ARG A 323 -15.35 -55.97 -9.68
CA ARG A 323 -15.90 -56.10 -11.04
C ARG A 323 -15.09 -57.04 -11.95
N GLN A 324 -14.03 -57.66 -11.42
CA GLN A 324 -13.18 -58.61 -12.15
C GLN A 324 -13.22 -60.05 -11.59
N GLU A 325 -13.98 -60.32 -10.51
CA GLU A 325 -14.09 -61.67 -9.92
C GLU A 325 -15.48 -62.32 -10.09
N GLU A 326 -16.45 -61.64 -10.73
CA GLU A 326 -17.78 -62.16 -11.05
C GLU A 326 -18.07 -62.20 -12.58
N ALA A 327 -17.03 -62.35 -13.40
CA ALA A 327 -17.14 -62.61 -14.84
C ALA A 327 -16.49 -63.95 -15.21
#